data_AF-A0A0F5FIP8-F1
#
_entry.id   AF-A0A0F5FIP8-F1
#
_cell.length_a   1.000
_cell.length_b   1.000
_cell.length_c   1.000
_cell.angle_alpha   90.00
_cell.angle_beta   90.00
_cell.angle_gamma   90.00
#
_symmetry.space_group_name_H-M   'P 1'
#
loop_
_entity.id
_entity.type
_entity.pdbx_description
1 polymer ?
#
loop_
_entity_poly.entity_id
_entity_poly.type
_entity_poly.pdbx_seq_one_letter_code
_entity_poly.pdbx_strand_id
1 'polypeptide(L)'
;MKDQAMKRLLLSVFLVTSMAVAVPAQDAERFGNLTTDQIEAQADSLHPAALYVLAARLLAAGEGQEAANWMYAGQLRYRFLITVGGEEGRDESILFSALTEQVGRPVNEYIAGDVDEWLAAMRWALDWDDANPNSITSKTEHAAALTEVRDGLERLIETVEAERDIIPQQREANGLENR
;
A
#
# COMPACT_ATOMS: atom_id res chain seq x y z
N MET A 1 -36.82 57.43 30.37
CA MET A 1 -37.33 56.42 31.33
C MET A 1 -37.61 55.17 30.49
N LYS A 2 -36.73 54.15 30.53
CA LYS A 2 -36.87 52.92 31.35
C LYS A 2 -38.22 52.22 31.03
N ASP A 3 -38.32 50.98 30.55
CA ASP A 3 -37.47 49.82 30.70
C ASP A 3 -37.67 48.77 29.58
N GLN A 4 -36.63 47.96 29.46
CA GLN A 4 -36.42 46.75 28.68
C GLN A 4 -37.31 45.60 29.18
N ALA A 5 -37.88 44.78 28.29
CA ALA A 5 -38.36 43.44 28.66
C ALA A 5 -38.14 42.41 27.54
N MET A 6 -37.16 41.53 27.81
CA MET A 6 -36.98 40.17 27.29
C MET A 6 -36.89 39.95 25.76
N LYS A 7 -35.65 40.03 25.27
CA LYS A 7 -35.20 39.30 24.07
C LYS A 7 -35.33 37.79 24.34
N ARG A 8 -36.25 37.13 23.62
CA ARG A 8 -36.35 35.67 23.62
C ARG A 8 -35.12 35.08 22.94
N LEU A 9 -34.38 34.33 23.74
CA LEU A 9 -33.30 33.42 23.36
C LEU A 9 -33.86 32.36 22.39
N LEU A 10 -33.33 32.28 21.17
CA LEU A 10 -33.43 31.07 20.36
C LEU A 10 -32.02 30.73 19.89
N LEU A 11 -31.32 29.95 20.74
CA LEU A 11 -30.16 29.17 20.33
C LEU A 11 -30.62 28.25 19.20
N SER A 12 -30.18 28.53 17.98
CA SER A 12 -30.18 27.53 16.91
C SER A 12 -28.81 26.86 16.94
N VAL A 13 -28.73 25.79 17.72
CA VAL A 13 -27.60 24.84 17.66
C VAL A 13 -27.72 24.13 16.31
N PHE A 14 -26.93 24.55 15.32
CA PHE A 14 -26.65 23.71 14.18
C PHE A 14 -25.77 22.57 14.67
N LEU A 15 -26.38 21.41 14.90
CA LEU A 15 -25.68 20.16 15.12
C LEU A 15 -25.02 19.80 13.79
N VAL A 16 -23.77 20.25 13.58
CA VAL A 16 -22.93 19.73 12.51
C VAL A 16 -22.61 18.29 12.92
N THR A 17 -23.37 17.34 12.38
CA THR A 17 -22.99 15.94 12.42
C THR A 17 -21.90 15.78 11.38
N SER A 18 -20.66 16.05 11.78
CA SER A 18 -19.49 15.65 11.04
C SER A 18 -19.52 14.12 10.97
N MET A 19 -19.95 13.55 9.83
CA MET A 19 -19.53 12.20 9.48
C MET A 19 -18.04 12.31 9.14
N ALA A 20 -17.21 12.35 10.18
CA ALA A 20 -15.80 12.03 10.05
C ALA A 20 -15.78 10.55 9.66
N VAL A 21 -15.44 10.29 8.41
CA VAL A 21 -15.24 8.96 7.85
C VAL A 21 -14.02 8.37 8.57
N ALA A 22 -14.24 7.69 9.69
CA ALA A 22 -13.22 7.00 10.47
C ALA A 22 -12.82 5.66 9.82
N VAL A 23 -12.58 5.67 8.51
CA VAL A 23 -12.24 4.47 7.73
C VAL A 23 -10.88 3.85 8.12
N PRO A 24 -9.78 4.60 8.38
CA PRO A 24 -8.47 3.95 8.53
C PRO A 24 -8.34 3.09 9.80
N ALA A 25 -9.04 3.43 10.88
CA ALA A 25 -8.96 2.67 12.14
C ALA A 25 -9.72 1.33 12.08
N GLN A 26 -10.85 1.30 11.37
CA GLN A 26 -11.66 0.08 11.23
C GLN A 26 -10.98 -0.96 10.34
N ASP A 27 -10.30 -0.53 9.28
CA ASP A 27 -9.57 -1.42 8.38
C ASP A 27 -8.31 -2.01 9.04
N ALA A 28 -7.57 -1.22 9.81
CA ALA A 28 -6.42 -1.72 10.57
C ALA A 28 -6.82 -2.79 11.61
N GLU A 29 -7.89 -2.57 12.37
CA GLU A 29 -8.44 -3.58 13.29
C GLU A 29 -8.94 -4.82 12.55
N ARG A 30 -9.57 -4.64 11.38
CA ARG A 30 -10.05 -5.74 10.55
C ARG A 30 -8.91 -6.64 10.08
N PHE A 31 -7.83 -6.08 9.54
CA PHE A 31 -6.69 -6.89 9.07
C PHE A 31 -5.93 -7.55 10.22
N GLY A 32 -5.89 -6.89 11.39
CA GLY A 32 -5.31 -7.44 12.62
C GLY A 32 -5.92 -8.78 13.05
N ASN A 33 -7.21 -9.00 12.77
CA ASN A 33 -7.94 -10.20 13.16
C ASN A 33 -7.85 -11.37 12.15
N LEU A 34 -7.37 -11.12 10.94
CA LEU A 34 -7.16 -12.17 9.93
C LEU A 34 -5.81 -12.85 10.15
N THR A 35 -5.73 -14.16 9.92
CA THR A 35 -4.46 -14.90 9.79
C THR A 35 -3.75 -14.57 8.48
N THR A 36 -2.47 -14.90 8.38
CA THR A 36 -1.66 -14.78 7.14
C THR A 36 -2.37 -15.48 5.96
N ASP A 37 -2.73 -16.76 6.12
CA ASP A 37 -3.43 -17.55 5.10
C ASP A 37 -4.76 -16.93 4.67
N GLN A 38 -5.50 -16.34 5.62
CA GLN A 38 -6.76 -15.66 5.32
C GLN A 38 -6.55 -14.37 4.53
N ILE A 39 -5.48 -13.62 4.79
CA ILE A 39 -5.18 -12.41 4.01
C ILE A 39 -4.78 -12.82 2.59
N GLU A 40 -3.90 -13.82 2.44
CA GLU A 40 -3.49 -14.35 1.14
C GLU A 40 -4.69 -14.87 0.34
N ALA A 41 -5.53 -15.71 0.93
CA ALA A 41 -6.71 -16.27 0.26
C ALA A 41 -7.77 -15.23 -0.14
N GLN A 42 -7.75 -14.04 0.46
CA GLN A 42 -8.70 -12.95 0.19
C GLN A 42 -8.01 -11.74 -0.46
N ALA A 43 -6.75 -11.86 -0.88
CA ALA A 43 -5.94 -10.72 -1.32
C ALA A 43 -6.53 -10.00 -2.54
N ASP A 44 -7.35 -10.68 -3.33
CA ASP A 44 -8.06 -10.12 -4.50
C ASP A 44 -9.15 -9.08 -4.13
N SER A 45 -9.66 -9.15 -2.89
CA SER A 45 -10.84 -8.42 -2.41
C SER A 45 -10.59 -7.54 -1.20
N LEU A 46 -9.41 -7.66 -0.58
CA LEU A 46 -8.99 -6.82 0.52
C LEU A 46 -8.38 -5.49 0.03
N HIS A 47 -8.43 -4.48 0.91
CA HIS A 47 -7.70 -3.23 0.72
C HIS A 47 -6.18 -3.51 0.57
N PRO A 48 -5.44 -2.79 -0.30
CA PRO A 48 -4.01 -3.03 -0.51
C PRO A 48 -3.14 -2.91 0.75
N ALA A 49 -3.60 -2.17 1.77
CA ALA A 49 -2.95 -2.14 3.08
C ALA A 49 -2.82 -3.53 3.74
N ALA A 50 -3.78 -4.45 3.50
CA ALA A 50 -3.73 -5.80 4.03
C ALA A 50 -2.53 -6.60 3.48
N LEU A 51 -2.13 -6.34 2.23
CA LEU A 51 -0.99 -7.01 1.59
C LEU A 51 0.34 -6.54 2.21
N TYR A 52 0.41 -5.28 2.65
CA TYR A 52 1.53 -4.79 3.48
C TYR A 52 1.55 -5.45 4.87
N VAL A 53 0.38 -5.65 5.51
CA VAL A 53 0.31 -6.39 6.77
C VAL A 53 0.79 -7.83 6.59
N LEU A 54 0.41 -8.49 5.49
CA LEU A 54 0.89 -9.82 5.12
C LEU A 54 2.41 -9.84 4.95
N ALA A 55 2.96 -8.92 4.15
CA ALA A 55 4.40 -8.79 3.94
C ALA A 55 5.18 -8.60 5.25
N ALA A 56 4.68 -7.75 6.15
CA ALA A 56 5.32 -7.52 7.45
C ALA A 56 5.37 -8.81 8.30
N ARG A 57 4.30 -9.61 8.28
CA ARG A 57 4.22 -10.88 9.02
C ARG A 57 5.15 -11.94 8.44
N LEU A 58 5.20 -12.05 7.11
CA LEU A 58 6.08 -12.98 6.41
C LEU A 58 7.56 -12.64 6.66
N LEU A 59 7.92 -11.35 6.60
CA LEU A 59 9.28 -10.93 6.92
C LEU A 59 9.65 -11.28 8.38
N ALA A 60 8.73 -11.04 9.33
CA ALA A 60 8.95 -11.40 10.73
C ALA A 60 9.07 -12.92 10.95
N ALA A 61 8.50 -13.75 10.06
CA ALA A 61 8.64 -15.20 10.06
C ALA A 61 9.93 -15.70 9.36
N GLY A 62 10.71 -14.80 8.74
CA GLY A 62 11.90 -15.15 7.96
C GLY A 62 11.61 -15.52 6.49
N GLU A 63 10.37 -15.36 6.03
CA GLU A 63 9.90 -15.64 4.67
C GLU A 63 10.06 -14.39 3.79
N GLY A 64 11.30 -13.95 3.60
CA GLY A 64 11.57 -12.62 3.05
C GLY A 64 11.29 -12.48 1.54
N GLN A 65 11.45 -13.55 0.74
CA GLN A 65 11.05 -13.55 -0.66
C GLN A 65 9.53 -13.40 -0.79
N GLU A 66 8.77 -14.20 -0.04
CA GLU A 66 7.30 -14.13 0.01
C GLU A 66 6.82 -12.77 0.54
N ALA A 67 7.52 -12.21 1.53
CA ALA A 67 7.25 -10.86 2.00
C ALA A 67 7.41 -9.82 0.88
N ALA A 68 8.48 -9.90 0.10
CA ALA A 68 8.72 -9.00 -1.02
C ALA A 68 7.68 -9.16 -2.13
N ASN A 69 7.30 -10.40 -2.47
CA ASN A 69 6.23 -10.71 -3.40
C ASN A 69 4.94 -9.96 -3.02
N TRP A 70 4.47 -10.15 -1.79
CA TRP A 70 3.24 -9.53 -1.30
C TRP A 70 3.35 -8.02 -1.12
N MET A 71 4.52 -7.50 -0.72
CA MET A 71 4.74 -6.06 -0.64
C MET A 71 4.66 -5.41 -2.02
N TYR A 72 5.27 -5.99 -3.06
CA TYR A 72 5.20 -5.44 -4.42
C TYR A 72 3.79 -5.54 -5.01
N ALA A 73 3.05 -6.62 -4.74
CA ALA A 73 1.64 -6.74 -5.12
C ALA A 73 0.77 -5.70 -4.40
N GLY A 74 1.00 -5.50 -3.10
CA GLY A 74 0.38 -4.44 -2.31
C GLY A 74 0.69 -3.07 -2.89
N GLN A 75 1.97 -2.80 -3.20
CA GLN A 75 2.42 -1.52 -3.76
C GLN A 75 1.74 -1.22 -5.10
N LEU A 76 1.67 -2.20 -6.00
CA LEU A 76 1.01 -2.05 -7.31
C LEU A 76 -0.47 -1.69 -7.11
N ARG A 77 -1.20 -2.44 -6.28
CA ARG A 77 -2.62 -2.18 -6.02
C ARG A 77 -2.86 -0.86 -5.31
N TYR A 78 -1.98 -0.47 -4.39
CA TYR A 78 -2.09 0.80 -3.68
C TYR A 78 -1.88 1.99 -4.63
N ARG A 79 -0.83 1.94 -5.45
CA ARG A 79 -0.57 2.96 -6.47
C ARG A 79 -1.76 3.07 -7.43
N PHE A 80 -2.34 1.95 -7.85
CA PHE A 80 -3.53 1.96 -8.71
C PHE A 80 -4.73 2.62 -8.04
N LEU A 81 -5.02 2.27 -6.78
CA LEU A 81 -6.08 2.90 -5.98
C LEU A 81 -5.89 4.43 -5.88
N ILE A 82 -4.68 4.88 -5.56
CA ILE A 82 -4.35 6.31 -5.43
C ILE A 82 -4.51 7.03 -6.78
N THR A 83 -3.97 6.47 -7.86
CA THR A 83 -4.06 7.06 -9.20
C THR A 83 -5.51 7.25 -9.63
N VAL A 84 -6.38 6.28 -9.35
CA VAL A 84 -7.81 6.37 -9.67
C VAL A 84 -8.55 7.34 -8.74
N GLY A 85 -8.22 7.36 -7.44
CA GLY A 85 -8.87 8.22 -6.45
C GLY A 85 -8.56 9.71 -6.60
N GLY A 86 -7.44 10.06 -7.23
CA GLY A 86 -7.05 11.47 -7.43
C GLY A 86 -7.00 12.26 -6.11
N GLU A 87 -7.61 13.44 -6.07
CA GLU A 87 -7.66 14.28 -4.87
C GLU A 87 -8.42 13.63 -3.69
N GLU A 88 -9.37 12.74 -3.97
CA GLU A 88 -10.12 12.00 -2.94
C GLU A 88 -9.25 10.89 -2.32
N GLY A 89 -8.18 10.46 -3.01
CA GLY A 89 -7.19 9.49 -2.55
C GLY A 89 -6.09 10.07 -1.63
N ARG A 90 -6.29 11.25 -1.02
CA ARG A 90 -5.27 11.89 -0.18
C ARG A 90 -4.94 11.06 1.07
N ASP A 91 -5.96 10.56 1.76
CA ASP A 91 -5.75 9.73 2.97
C ASP A 91 -5.06 8.41 2.60
N GLU A 92 -5.41 7.86 1.44
CA GLU A 92 -4.73 6.68 0.87
C GLU A 92 -3.25 6.94 0.59
N SER A 93 -2.91 8.11 0.06
CA SER A 93 -1.52 8.51 -0.18
C SER A 93 -0.71 8.61 1.13
N ILE A 94 -1.34 9.11 2.19
CA ILE A 94 -0.72 9.22 3.53
C ILE A 94 -0.48 7.82 4.11
N LEU A 95 -1.49 6.95 4.07
CA LEU A 95 -1.38 5.59 4.59
C LEU A 95 -0.35 4.76 3.79
N PHE A 96 -0.37 4.86 2.46
CA PHE A 96 0.63 4.23 1.60
C PHE A 96 2.05 4.67 1.93
N SER A 97 2.26 5.97 2.17
CA SER A 97 3.56 6.50 2.54
C SER A 97 4.03 5.93 3.89
N ALA A 98 3.14 5.86 4.88
CA ALA A 98 3.45 5.27 6.19
C ALA A 98 3.77 3.77 6.11
N LEU A 99 3.02 3.01 5.30
CA LEU A 99 3.26 1.58 5.10
C LEU A 99 4.55 1.30 4.32
N THR A 100 4.83 2.10 3.29
CA THR A 100 6.10 2.01 2.53
C THR A 100 7.29 2.28 3.44
N GLU A 101 7.16 3.24 4.35
CA GLU A 101 8.19 3.56 5.33
C GLU A 101 8.39 2.45 6.38
N GLN A 102 7.32 1.96 6.98
CA GLN A 102 7.39 1.04 8.12
C GLN A 102 7.59 -0.42 7.72
N VAL A 103 7.00 -0.83 6.60
CA VAL A 103 7.03 -2.21 6.10
C VAL A 103 7.85 -2.30 4.83
N GLY A 104 7.65 -1.36 3.89
CA GLY A 104 8.33 -1.38 2.61
C GLY A 104 9.85 -1.26 2.76
N ARG A 105 10.35 -0.37 3.62
CA ARG A 105 11.79 -0.22 3.85
C ARG A 105 12.47 -1.52 4.30
N PRO A 106 12.08 -2.18 5.41
CA PRO A 106 12.77 -3.39 5.84
C PRO A 106 12.64 -4.55 4.84
N VAL A 107 11.50 -4.67 4.14
CA VAL A 107 11.34 -5.67 3.06
C VAL A 107 12.28 -5.37 1.88
N ASN A 108 12.37 -4.10 1.46
CA ASN A 108 13.26 -3.68 0.37
C ASN A 108 14.74 -3.85 0.74
N GLU A 109 15.10 -3.58 2.00
CA GLU A 109 16.47 -3.77 2.48
C GLU A 109 16.89 -5.24 2.41
N TYR A 110 16.00 -6.15 2.83
CA TYR A 110 16.17 -7.59 2.73
C TYR A 110 16.26 -8.06 1.27
N ILE A 111 15.27 -7.72 0.45
CA ILE A 111 15.14 -8.30 -0.90
C ILE A 111 16.24 -7.79 -1.82
N ALA A 112 16.65 -6.53 -1.70
CA ALA A 112 17.73 -5.97 -2.52
C ALA A 112 19.11 -6.59 -2.19
N GLY A 113 19.22 -7.44 -1.16
CA GLY A 113 20.41 -8.25 -0.89
C GLY A 113 20.71 -9.29 -1.97
N ASP A 114 19.70 -9.66 -2.76
CA ASP A 114 19.82 -10.55 -3.91
C ASP A 114 19.01 -9.96 -5.08
N VAL A 115 19.70 -9.61 -6.15
CA VAL A 115 19.09 -8.95 -7.33
C VAL A 115 18.13 -9.88 -8.07
N ASP A 116 18.43 -11.18 -8.13
CA ASP A 116 17.56 -12.14 -8.82
C ASP A 116 16.26 -12.35 -8.07
N GLU A 117 16.33 -12.49 -6.74
CA GLU A 117 15.15 -12.54 -5.87
C GLU A 117 14.32 -11.26 -5.93
N TRP A 118 14.98 -10.11 -6.00
CA TRP A 118 14.31 -8.81 -6.14
C TRP A 118 13.55 -8.70 -7.47
N LEU A 119 14.18 -9.06 -8.58
CA LEU A 119 13.53 -9.09 -9.89
C LEU A 119 12.39 -10.11 -9.92
N ALA A 120 12.56 -11.27 -9.28
CA ALA A 120 11.52 -12.28 -9.17
C ALA A 120 10.30 -11.77 -8.40
N ALA A 121 10.48 -11.02 -7.30
CA ALA A 121 9.39 -10.46 -6.53
C ALA A 121 8.53 -9.46 -7.32
N MET A 122 9.20 -8.56 -8.06
CA MET A 122 8.50 -7.56 -8.87
C MET A 122 7.75 -8.20 -10.04
N ARG A 123 8.34 -9.21 -10.70
CA ARG A 123 7.68 -9.98 -11.77
C ARG A 123 6.50 -10.78 -11.23
N TRP A 124 6.68 -11.44 -10.08
CA TRP A 124 5.60 -12.15 -9.40
C TRP A 124 4.41 -11.23 -9.11
N ALA A 125 4.64 -10.00 -8.65
CA ALA A 125 3.57 -9.05 -8.38
C ALA A 125 2.79 -8.66 -9.65
N LEU A 126 3.48 -8.49 -10.79
CA LEU A 126 2.85 -8.21 -12.08
C LEU A 126 2.00 -9.39 -12.55
N ASP A 127 2.53 -10.61 -12.45
CA ASP A 127 1.85 -11.84 -12.87
C ASP A 127 0.65 -12.15 -11.96
N TRP A 128 0.83 -12.01 -10.65
CA TRP A 128 -0.24 -12.20 -9.68
C TRP A 128 -1.36 -11.18 -9.88
N ASP A 129 -1.04 -9.89 -10.08
CA ASP A 129 -2.07 -8.90 -10.38
C ASP A 129 -2.80 -9.21 -11.69
N ASP A 130 -2.10 -9.67 -12.73
CA ASP A 130 -2.74 -10.04 -14.01
C ASP A 130 -3.74 -11.19 -13.84
N ALA A 131 -3.31 -12.25 -13.12
CA ALA A 131 -4.09 -13.46 -12.90
C ALA A 131 -5.29 -13.28 -11.96
N ASN A 132 -5.33 -12.22 -11.15
CA ASN A 132 -6.34 -12.04 -10.10
C ASN A 132 -7.24 -10.83 -10.36
N PRO A 133 -8.54 -10.91 -10.01
CA PRO A 133 -9.40 -9.74 -10.03
C PRO A 133 -8.98 -8.73 -8.93
N ASN A 134 -9.44 -7.49 -9.08
CA ASN A 134 -9.30 -6.47 -8.05
C ASN A 134 -10.70 -5.92 -7.73
N SER A 135 -11.23 -6.29 -6.55
CA SER A 135 -12.57 -5.86 -6.13
C SER A 135 -12.61 -4.45 -5.58
N ILE A 136 -11.45 -3.85 -5.27
CA ILE A 136 -11.35 -2.48 -4.73
C ILE A 136 -11.32 -1.45 -5.85
N THR A 137 -10.61 -1.75 -6.95
CA THR A 137 -10.46 -0.83 -8.08
C THR A 137 -10.62 -1.60 -9.39
N SER A 138 -11.63 -1.22 -10.17
CA SER A 138 -11.97 -1.91 -11.42
C SER A 138 -10.84 -1.82 -12.46
N LYS A 139 -10.20 -2.96 -12.75
CA LYS A 139 -9.12 -3.07 -13.77
C LYS A 139 -9.58 -2.68 -15.17
N THR A 140 -10.87 -2.88 -15.48
CA THR A 140 -11.42 -2.61 -16.82
C THR A 140 -11.89 -1.17 -16.98
N GLU A 141 -12.54 -0.60 -15.95
CA GLU A 141 -12.98 0.79 -15.96
C GLU A 141 -11.81 1.77 -15.97
N HIS A 142 -10.72 1.41 -15.28
CA HIS A 142 -9.54 2.25 -15.13
C HIS A 142 -8.29 1.66 -15.82
N ALA A 143 -8.48 0.98 -16.96
CA ALA A 143 -7.41 0.27 -17.66
C ALA A 143 -6.18 1.14 -17.98
N ALA A 144 -6.38 2.42 -18.32
CA ALA A 144 -5.28 3.36 -18.59
C ALA A 144 -4.43 3.63 -17.33
N ALA A 145 -5.08 3.89 -16.19
CA ALA A 145 -4.39 4.09 -14.92
C ALA A 145 -3.68 2.82 -14.44
N LEU A 146 -4.29 1.64 -14.66
CA LEU A 146 -3.64 0.37 -14.36
C LEU A 146 -2.39 0.18 -15.22
N THR A 147 -2.47 0.47 -16.52
CA THR A 147 -1.32 0.38 -17.44
C THR A 147 -0.19 1.29 -16.97
N GLU A 148 -0.48 2.56 -16.65
CA GLU A 148 0.54 3.51 -16.16
C GLU A 148 1.28 3.01 -14.92
N VAL A 149 0.55 2.43 -13.96
CA VAL A 149 1.12 1.89 -12.72
C VAL A 149 1.97 0.65 -13.00
N ARG A 150 1.50 -0.26 -13.86
CA ARG A 150 2.23 -1.48 -14.24
C ARG A 150 3.52 -1.14 -14.98
N ASP A 151 3.46 -0.22 -15.95
CA ASP A 151 4.65 0.28 -16.66
C ASP A 151 5.66 0.90 -15.69
N GLY A 152 5.19 1.50 -14.60
CA GLY A 152 6.06 2.01 -13.53
C GLY A 152 6.89 0.93 -12.85
N LEU A 153 6.28 -0.21 -12.55
CA LEU A 153 6.98 -1.36 -11.96
C LEU A 153 7.90 -2.05 -12.99
N GLU A 154 7.48 -2.13 -14.25
CA GLU A 154 8.32 -2.64 -15.34
C GLU A 154 9.59 -1.80 -15.53
N ARG A 155 9.48 -0.46 -15.51
CA ARG A 155 10.66 0.42 -15.55
C ARG A 155 11.60 0.23 -14.35
N LEU A 156 11.06 -0.07 -13.17
CA LEU A 156 11.88 -0.39 -12.01
C LEU A 156 12.62 -1.72 -12.22
N ILE A 157 11.95 -2.74 -12.74
CA ILE A 157 12.57 -4.03 -13.12
C ILE A 157 13.71 -3.79 -14.11
N GLU A 158 13.49 -3.01 -15.16
CA GLU A 158 14.52 -2.67 -16.15
C GLU A 158 15.72 -1.95 -15.53
N THR A 159 15.45 -1.03 -14.60
CA THR A 159 16.50 -0.29 -13.88
C THR A 159 17.34 -1.23 -13.01
N VAL A 160 16.69 -2.10 -12.22
CA VAL A 160 17.36 -3.07 -11.35
C VAL A 160 18.18 -4.07 -12.18
N GLU A 161 17.65 -4.54 -13.31
CA GLU A 161 18.39 -5.42 -14.23
C GLU A 161 19.60 -4.71 -14.85
N ALA A 162 19.46 -3.45 -15.27
CA ALA A 162 20.56 -2.66 -15.82
C ALA A 162 21.67 -2.37 -14.79
N GLU A 163 21.30 -2.27 -13.51
CA GLU A 163 22.21 -2.01 -12.39
C GLU A 163 22.62 -3.27 -11.63
N ARG A 164 22.32 -4.46 -12.17
CA ARG A 164 22.54 -5.77 -11.52
C ARG A 164 23.91 -5.92 -10.86
N ASP A 165 24.97 -5.55 -11.57
CA ASP A 165 26.34 -5.70 -11.08
C ASP A 165 26.75 -4.56 -10.12
N ILE A 166 26.03 -3.44 -10.15
CA ILE A 166 26.32 -2.22 -9.39
C ILE A 166 25.66 -2.27 -8.01
N ILE A 167 24.43 -2.79 -7.93
CA ILE A 167 23.64 -2.85 -6.69
C ILE A 167 24.41 -3.53 -5.55
N PRO A 168 25.02 -4.73 -5.72
CA PRO A 168 25.76 -5.38 -4.65
C PRO A 168 26.96 -4.55 -4.16
N GLN A 169 27.64 -3.85 -5.08
CA GLN A 169 28.79 -2.99 -4.74
C GLN A 169 28.35 -1.77 -3.93
N GLN A 170 27.25 -1.13 -4.31
CA GLN A 170 26.68 0.00 -3.58
C GLN A 170 26.21 -0.42 -2.19
N ARG A 171 25.60 -1.59 -2.06
CA ARG A 171 25.18 -2.15 -0.78
C ARG A 171 26.36 -2.39 0.15
N GLU A 172 27.41 -3.05 -0.33
CA GLU A 172 28.63 -3.28 0.44
C GLU A 172 29.27 -1.96 0.89
N ALA A 173 29.36 -0.97 0.00
CA ALA A 173 29.87 0.36 0.32
C ALA A 173 29.06 1.10 1.39
N ASN A 174 27.76 0.78 1.50
CA ASN A 174 26.86 1.33 2.51
C ASN A 174 26.74 0.45 3.77
N GLY A 175 27.53 -0.63 3.88
CA GLY A 175 27.51 -1.54 5.02
C GLY A 175 26.27 -2.45 5.08
N LEU A 176 25.61 -2.65 3.95
CA LEU A 176 24.45 -3.54 3.80
C LEU A 176 24.91 -4.93 3.32
N GLU A 177 24.25 -5.97 3.81
CA GLU A 177 24.54 -7.36 3.45
C GLU A 177 24.08 -7.68 2.02
N ASN A 178 24.88 -8.45 1.29
CA ASN A 178 24.47 -9.17 0.08
C ASN A 178 24.32 -10.65 0.47
N ARG A 179 23.33 -11.34 -0.07
CA ARG A 179 22.99 -12.71 0.33
C ARG A 179 22.95 -13.68 -0.86
#